data_AF-A0A1C6W139-F1
#
_entry.id   AF-A0A1C6W139-F1
#
_cell.length_a   1.000
_cell.length_b   1.000
_cell.length_c   1.000
_cell.angle_alpha   90.00
_cell.angle_beta   90.00
_cell.angle_gamma   90.00
#
_symmetry.space_group_name_H-M   'P 1'
#
loop_
_entity.id
_entity.type
_entity.pdbx_description
1 polymer ?
#
loop_
_entity_poly.entity_id
_entity_poly.type
_entity_poly.pdbx_seq_one_letter_code
_entity_poly.pdbx_strand_id
1 'polypeptide(L)' 'MDQPTGLIVAIDAVTRHVNSARPDAPVVAERPRAARLAPTRLAAAGALRRLADRIQPPPLPAPPRCS' A
#
# COMPACT_ATOMS: atom_id res chain seq x y z
N MET A 1 12.58 -25.69 6.64
CA MET A 1 11.92 -24.94 7.73
C MET A 1 10.46 -24.81 7.35
N ASP A 2 9.67 -25.82 7.68
CA ASP A 2 8.21 -25.75 7.69
C ASP A 2 7.79 -24.46 8.39
N GLN A 3 6.95 -23.65 7.76
CA GLN A 3 6.53 -22.37 8.32
C GLN A 3 5.17 -22.54 9.01
N PRO A 4 5.12 -22.99 10.28
CA PRO A 4 3.88 -23.11 11.04
C PRO A 4 3.16 -21.77 11.14
N THR A 5 3.90 -20.66 11.11
CA THR A 5 3.34 -19.30 11.12
C THR A 5 2.43 -19.03 9.92
N GLY A 6 2.80 -19.49 8.73
CA GLY A 6 1.98 -19.30 7.53
C GLY A 6 0.65 -20.04 7.64
N LEU A 7 0.71 -21.28 8.14
CA LEU A 7 -0.48 -22.10 8.39
C LEU A 7 -1.40 -21.47 9.45
N ILE A 8 -0.84 -21.01 10.57
CA ILE A 8 -1.62 -20.38 11.65
C ILE A 8 -2.32 -19.11 11.15
N VAL A 9 -1.61 -18.28 10.37
CA VAL A 9 -2.17 -17.05 9.79
C VAL A 9 -3.28 -17.38 8.79
N ALA A 10 -3.10 -18.42 7.96
CA ALA A 10 -4.12 -18.85 7.02
C ALA A 10 -5.37 -19.35 7.74
N ILE A 11 -5.22 -20.14 8.80
CA ILE A 11 -6.35 -20.63 9.62
C ILE A 11 -7.09 -19.45 10.26
N ASP A 12 -6.40 -18.51 10.90
CA ASP A 12 -7.05 -17.33 11.52
C ASP A 12 -7.83 -16.51 10.49
N ALA A 13 -7.25 -16.29 9.31
CA ALA A 13 -7.89 -15.54 8.23
C ALA A 13 -9.17 -16.23 7.74
N VAL A 14 -9.13 -17.54 7.52
CA VAL A 14 -10.28 -18.33 7.06
C VAL A 14 -11.37 -18.37 8.13
N THR A 15 -11.01 -18.66 9.38
CA THR A 15 -11.96 -18.72 10.50
C THR A 15 -12.66 -17.38 10.69
N ARG A 16 -11.92 -16.26 10.63
CA ARG A 16 -12.49 -14.92 10.71
C ARG A 16 -13.46 -14.64 9.57
N HIS A 17 -13.08 -14.96 8.33
CA HIS A 17 -13.90 -14.73 7.15
C HIS A 17 -15.24 -15.49 7.22
N VAL A 18 -15.19 -16.79 7.53
CA VAL A 18 -16.38 -17.64 7.63
C VAL A 18 -17.31 -17.15 8.74
N ASN A 19 -16.76 -16.80 9.91
CA ASN A 19 -17.57 -16.28 11.02
C ASN A 19 -18.21 -14.93 10.70
N SER A 20 -17.53 -14.05 9.95
CA SER A 20 -18.11 -12.77 9.52
C SER A 20 -19.17 -12.89 8.42
N ALA A 21 -19.13 -13.96 7.63
CA ALA A 21 -20.08 -14.18 6.52
C ALA A 21 -21.40 -14.81 6.99
N ARG A 22 -21.53 -15.13 8.28
CA ARG A 22 -22.76 -15.71 8.81
C ARG A 22 -23.91 -14.67 8.76
N PRO A 23 -25.14 -15.11 8.47
CA PRO A 23 -26.28 -14.21 8.35
C PRO A 23 -26.62 -13.49 9.66
N ASP A 24 -26.26 -14.07 10.81
CA ASP A 24 -26.46 -13.56 12.16
C ASP A 24 -25.21 -12.87 12.75
N ALA A 25 -24.14 -12.73 11.96
CA ALA A 25 -22.92 -12.09 12.45
C ALA A 25 -23.18 -10.63 12.85
N PRO A 26 -22.66 -10.16 13.99
CA PRO A 26 -22.82 -8.78 14.41
C PRO A 26 -22.16 -7.84 13.41
N VAL A 27 -22.87 -6.79 13.00
CA VAL A 27 -22.33 -5.73 12.14
C VAL A 27 -21.39 -4.86 12.97
N VAL A 28 -20.09 -4.95 12.67
CA VAL A 28 -19.05 -4.13 13.30
C VAL A 28 -18.61 -3.07 12.31
N ALA A 29 -18.59 -1.80 12.72
CA ALA A 29 -18.06 -0.72 11.89
C ALA A 29 -16.58 -0.97 11.58
N GLU A 30 -16.19 -0.83 10.31
CA GLU A 30 -14.81 -1.02 9.89
C GLU A 30 -13.91 0.00 10.60
N ARG A 31 -12.97 -0.50 11.40
CA ARG A 31 -12.00 0.37 12.08
C ARG A 31 -11.07 0.96 11.02
N PRO A 32 -10.83 2.28 10.99
CA PRO A 32 -9.90 2.88 10.05
C PRO A 32 -8.53 2.21 10.21
N ARG A 33 -8.05 1.60 9.12
CA ARG A 33 -6.76 0.93 9.11
C ARG A 33 -5.67 1.99 9.24
N ALA A 34 -5.06 2.08 10.42
CA ALA A 34 -3.92 2.96 10.63
C ALA A 34 -2.84 2.61 9.60
N ALA A 35 -2.49 3.58 8.76
CA ALA A 35 -1.39 3.45 7.82
C ALA A 35 -0.07 3.46 8.61
N ARG A 36 0.30 2.31 9.19
CA ARG A 36 1.50 2.12 10.02
C ARG A 36 2.80 2.56 9.34
N LEU A 37 2.77 2.68 8.00
CA LEU A 37 3.90 3.06 7.16
C LEU A 37 3.73 4.44 6.51
N ALA A 38 2.75 5.25 6.91
CA ALA A 38 2.54 6.57 6.32
C ALA A 38 3.80 7.47 6.35
N PRO A 39 4.49 7.66 7.49
CA PRO A 39 5.64 8.57 7.53
C PRO A 39 6.83 8.04 6.73
N THR A 40 7.10 6.74 6.81
CA THR A 40 8.20 6.12 6.07
C THR A 40 7.96 6.11 4.56
N ARG A 41 6.71 5.89 4.11
CA ARG A 41 6.32 6.01 2.70
C ARG A 41 6.49 7.44 2.18
N LEU A 42 6.08 8.45 2.94
CA LEU A 42 6.25 9.85 2.55
C LEU A 42 7.74 10.23 2.46
N ALA A 43 8.55 9.81 3.42
CA ALA A 43 9.99 10.03 3.40
C ALA A 43 10.66 9.36 2.18
N ALA A 44 10.30 8.11 1.90
CA ALA A 44 10.79 7.38 0.72
C ALA A 44 10.37 8.06 -0.58
N ALA A 45 9.10 8.47 -0.70
CA ALA A 45 8.60 9.19 -1.87
C ALA A 45 9.38 10.51 -2.11
N GLY A 46 9.65 11.27 -1.04
CA GLY A 46 10.45 12.49 -1.12
C GLY A 46 11.91 12.25 -1.51
N ALA A 47 12.51 11.17 -1.01
CA ALA A 47 13.86 10.77 -1.40
C ALA A 47 13.93 10.38 -2.89
N LEU A 48 12.98 9.58 -3.36
CA LEU A 48 12.87 9.17 -4.76
C LEU A 48 12.63 10.35 -5.68
N ARG A 49 11.79 11.32 -5.28
CA ARG A 49 11.56 12.53 -6.09
C ARG A 49 12.84 13.34 -6.26
N ARG A 50 13.57 13.59 -5.17
CA ARG A 50 14.85 14.31 -5.22
C ARG A 50 15.94 13.57 -6.00
N LEU A 51 15.88 12.24 -6.04
CA LEU A 51 16.76 11.44 -6.86
C LEU A 51 16.39 11.59 -8.35
N ALA A 52 15.10 11.50 -8.67
CA ALA A 52 14.60 11.69 -10.03
C ALA A 52 14.99 13.09 -10.56
N ASP A 53 14.77 14.14 -9.77
CA ASP A 53 15.11 15.51 -10.16
C ASP A 53 16.63 15.71 -10.40
N ARG A 54 17.49 14.87 -9.79
CA ARG A 54 18.95 14.89 -10.01
C ARG A 54 19.40 14.11 -11.24
N ILE A 55 18.70 13.02 -11.56
CA ILE A 55 19.07 12.13 -12.67
C ILE A 55 18.42 12.60 -13.98
N GLN A 56 17.29 13.30 -13.90
CA GLN A 56 16.57 13.71 -15.09
C GLN A 56 17.40 14.70 -15.93
N PRO A 57 17.68 14.37 -17.20
CA PRO A 57 18.32 15.32 -18.11
C PRO A 57 17.41 16.53 -18.32
N PRO A 58 17.98 17.72 -18.61
CA PRO A 58 17.20 18.92 -18.85
C PRO A 58 16.17 18.68 -19.96
N PRO A 59 14.92 19.17 -19.79
CA PRO A 59 13.89 18.98 -20.79
C PRO A 59 14.33 19.59 -22.12
N LEU A 60 14.12 18.85 -23.21
CA LEU A 60 14.40 19.34 -24.55
C LEU A 60 13.55 20.60 -24.82
N PRO A 61 14.12 21.62 -25.49
CA PRO A 61 13.35 22.80 -25.86
C PRO A 61 12.14 22.40 -26.69
N ALA A 62 10.98 22.97 -26.35
CA ALA A 62 9.76 22.73 -27.10
C ALA A 62 9.95 23.19 -28.55
N PRO A 63 9.43 22.43 -29.55
CA PRO A 63 9.53 22.84 -30.95
C PRO A 63 8.82 24.19 -31.15
N PRO A 64 9.34 25.05 -32.04
CA PRO A 64 8.71 26.32 -32.35
C PRO A 64 7.29 26.07 -32.84
N ARG A 65 6.32 26.79 -32.27
CA ARG A 65 4.93 26.75 -32.74
C ARG A 65 4.85 27.51 -34.06
N CYS A 66 4.40 26.84 -35.11
CA CYS A 66 4.01 27.52 -36.34
C CYS A 66 2.72 28.31 -36.09
N SER A 67 2.75 29.62 -36.35
CA SER A 67 1.59 30.51 -36.42
C SER A 67 0.93 30.43 -37.79
#